data_AF-A0A6V7R7K8-F1
#
_entry.id   AF-A0A6V7R7K8-F1
#
_cell.length_a   1.000
_cell.length_b   1.000
_cell.length_c   1.000
_cell.angle_alpha   90.00
_cell.angle_beta   90.00
_cell.angle_gamma   90.00
#
_symmetry.space_group_name_H-M   'P 1'
#
loop_
_entity.id
_entity.type
_entity.pdbx_description
1 polymer ?
#
loop_
_entity_poly.entity_id
_entity_poly.type
_entity_poly.pdbx_seq_one_letter_code
_entity_poly.pdbx_strand_id
1 'polypeptide(L)'
;MKSRKTTYEERIEIVEHVINHQLSYKDAAEKFKVSYTNVYSWTRKYKQFGPKALEDNRGKKKASEAQTGEEQLKAEIEALRVRNQWLEMEVETLKKQEQMERELIKQESAKKRRTKRSKH
;
A
#
# COMPACT_ATOMS: atom_id res chain seq x y z
N MET A 1 39.14 5.52 16.95
CA MET A 1 38.78 6.36 15.78
C MET A 1 37.40 6.97 15.99
N LYS A 2 37.26 8.30 15.90
CA LYS A 2 35.93 8.96 15.97
C LYS A 2 35.13 8.57 14.71
N SER A 3 34.01 7.89 14.89
CA SER A 3 33.08 7.59 13.81
C SER A 3 32.46 8.90 13.31
N ARG A 4 32.69 9.25 12.03
CA ARG A 4 32.03 10.37 11.36
C ARG A 4 30.51 10.21 11.46
N LYS A 5 29.79 11.26 11.85
CA LYS A 5 28.33 11.27 11.78
C LYS A 5 27.94 11.38 10.31
N THR A 6 27.12 10.45 9.83
CA THR A 6 26.56 10.44 8.47
C THR A 6 25.06 10.59 8.56
N THR A 7 24.48 11.41 7.69
CA THR A 7 23.01 11.61 7.63
C THR A 7 22.34 10.48 6.85
N TYR A 8 21.02 10.38 6.95
CA TYR A 8 20.24 9.39 6.20
C TYR A 8 20.37 9.57 4.69
N GLU A 9 20.25 10.81 4.22
CA GLU A 9 20.41 11.19 2.82
C GLU A 9 21.81 10.82 2.30
N GLU A 10 22.85 11.13 3.06
CA GLU A 10 24.23 10.80 2.70
C GLU A 10 24.43 9.27 2.59
N ARG A 11 23.76 8.48 3.43
CA ARG A 11 23.79 7.01 3.32
C ARG A 11 23.06 6.49 2.08
N ILE A 12 21.93 7.10 1.71
CA ILE A 12 21.22 6.76 0.46
C ILE A 12 22.12 7.07 -0.72
N GLU A 13 22.70 8.27 -0.77
CA GLU A 13 23.57 8.70 -1.86
C GLU A 13 24.75 7.75 -2.03
N ILE A 14 25.42 7.36 -0.94
CA ILE A 14 26.53 6.38 -0.98
C ILE A 14 26.08 5.04 -1.59
N VAL A 15 24.94 4.52 -1.15
CA VAL A 15 24.45 3.20 -1.61
C VAL A 15 23.98 3.25 -3.05
N GLU A 16 23.24 4.28 -3.44
CA GLU A 16 22.85 4.51 -4.83
C GLU A 16 24.06 4.66 -5.73
N HIS A 17 25.10 5.37 -5.27
CA HIS A 17 26.33 5.52 -6.03
C HIS A 17 27.05 4.17 -6.24
N VAL A 18 27.10 3.32 -5.20
CA VAL A 18 27.66 1.96 -5.30
C VAL A 18 26.85 1.08 -6.27
N ILE A 19 25.51 1.14 -6.22
CA ILE A 19 24.63 0.33 -7.06
C ILE A 19 24.66 0.81 -8.52
N ASN A 20 24.57 2.12 -8.74
CA ASN A 20 24.44 2.72 -10.07
C ASN A 20 25.76 2.76 -10.82
N HIS A 21 26.89 2.99 -10.14
CA HIS A 21 28.20 3.13 -10.78
C HIS A 21 29.04 1.85 -10.66
N GLN A 22 28.50 0.78 -10.06
CA GLN A 22 29.19 -0.50 -9.84
C GLN A 22 30.56 -0.33 -9.16
N LEU A 23 30.69 0.70 -8.33
CA LEU A 23 31.92 0.99 -7.60
C LEU A 23 32.18 -0.07 -6.55
N SER A 24 33.45 -0.38 -6.31
CA SER A 24 33.80 -1.24 -5.19
C SER A 24 33.46 -0.53 -3.87
N TYR A 25 33.10 -1.32 -2.85
CA TYR A 25 32.81 -0.76 -1.53
C TYR A 25 33.99 0.03 -0.94
N LYS A 26 35.22 -0.27 -1.38
CA LYS A 26 36.44 0.43 -0.97
C LYS A 26 36.52 1.81 -1.61
N ASP A 27 36.23 1.93 -2.90
CA ASP A 27 36.24 3.22 -3.61
C ASP A 27 35.17 4.15 -3.05
N ALA A 28 33.97 3.63 -2.78
CA ALA A 28 32.90 4.40 -2.13
C ALA A 28 33.29 4.81 -0.69
N ALA A 29 33.95 3.93 0.07
CA ALA A 29 34.42 4.26 1.41
C ALA A 29 35.44 5.40 1.40
N GLU A 30 36.38 5.38 0.45
CA GLU A 30 37.38 6.44 0.28
C GLU A 30 36.74 7.76 -0.20
N LYS A 31 35.88 7.70 -1.23
CA LYS A 31 35.19 8.88 -1.78
C LYS A 31 34.37 9.62 -0.74
N PHE A 32 33.57 8.90 0.03
CA PHE A 32 32.68 9.50 1.02
C PHE A 32 33.32 9.57 2.43
N LYS A 33 34.60 9.19 2.57
CA LYS A 33 35.34 9.16 3.85
C LYS A 33 34.56 8.44 4.96
N VAL A 34 33.99 7.30 4.62
CA VAL A 34 33.25 6.42 5.54
C VAL A 34 33.96 5.08 5.67
N SER A 35 33.63 4.30 6.71
CA SER A 35 34.20 2.96 6.86
C SER A 35 33.65 2.01 5.79
N TYR A 36 34.51 1.17 5.23
CA TYR A 36 34.13 0.04 4.37
C TYR A 36 32.99 -0.79 4.96
N THR A 37 33.07 -1.09 6.26
CA THR A 37 32.06 -1.90 6.97
C THR A 37 30.68 -1.24 6.96
N ASN A 38 30.63 0.10 6.99
CA ASN A 38 29.39 0.85 6.89
C ASN A 38 28.82 0.76 5.48
N VAL A 39 29.64 1.00 4.44
CA VAL A 39 29.21 0.93 3.04
C VAL A 39 28.64 -0.46 2.72
N TYR A 40 29.35 -1.52 3.13
CA TYR A 40 28.88 -2.89 2.96
C TYR A 40 27.56 -3.14 3.68
N SER A 41 27.46 -2.77 4.96
CA SER A 41 26.24 -2.98 5.75
C SER A 41 25.05 -2.19 5.23
N TRP A 42 25.26 -0.94 4.82
CA TRP A 42 24.22 -0.09 4.23
C TRP A 42 23.75 -0.66 2.90
N THR A 43 24.66 -1.02 2.00
CA THR A 43 24.30 -1.60 0.70
C THR A 43 23.51 -2.89 0.86
N ARG A 44 23.92 -3.77 1.80
CA ARG A 44 23.20 -5.01 2.09
C ARG A 44 21.79 -4.75 2.63
N LYS A 45 21.64 -3.85 3.59
CA LYS A 45 20.33 -3.48 4.17
C LYS A 45 19.41 -2.85 3.14
N TYR A 46 19.94 -1.96 2.30
CA TYR A 46 19.19 -1.32 1.23
C TYR A 46 18.65 -2.34 0.22
N LYS A 47 19.48 -3.31 -0.20
CA LYS A 47 19.04 -4.39 -1.11
C LYS A 47 17.96 -5.28 -0.50
N GLN A 48 17.99 -5.51 0.81
CA GLN A 48 17.06 -6.43 1.48
C GLN A 48 15.73 -5.78 1.89
N PHE A 49 15.77 -4.52 2.34
CA PHE A 49 14.65 -3.87 3.01
C PHE A 49 14.34 -2.47 2.44
N GLY A 50 15.06 -2.05 1.39
CA GLY A 50 14.89 -0.74 0.77
C GLY A 50 15.50 0.42 1.57
N PRO A 51 15.28 1.68 1.12
CA PRO A 51 15.86 2.88 1.71
C PRO A 51 15.54 3.06 3.21
N LYS A 52 14.32 2.69 3.64
CA LYS A 52 13.87 2.81 5.05
C LYS A 52 14.79 2.08 6.04
N ALA A 53 15.54 1.07 5.60
CA ALA A 53 16.45 0.31 6.47
C ALA A 53 17.78 1.03 6.79
N LEU A 54 18.07 2.16 6.13
CA LEU A 54 19.23 3.00 6.40
C LEU A 54 18.96 4.07 7.48
N GLU A 55 17.70 4.21 7.88
CA GLU A 55 17.27 5.19 8.87
C GLU A 55 17.92 4.90 10.25
N ASP A 56 18.49 5.95 10.84
CA ASP A 56 19.25 5.80 12.09
C ASP A 56 18.30 5.67 13.28
N ASN A 57 18.10 4.42 13.72
CA ASN A 57 17.29 4.10 14.89
C ASN A 57 18.10 4.04 16.20
N ARG A 58 19.36 4.51 16.23
CA ARG A 58 20.15 4.52 17.46
C ARG A 58 19.56 5.51 18.47
N GLY A 59 19.23 5.05 19.67
CA GLY A 59 18.71 5.88 20.76
C GLY A 59 17.19 6.16 20.70
N LYS A 60 16.51 5.81 19.61
CA LYS A 60 15.05 5.74 19.56
C LYS A 60 14.65 4.32 19.96
N LYS A 61 13.84 4.17 21.01
CA LYS A 61 13.22 2.88 21.36
C LYS A 61 12.57 2.36 20.07
N LYS A 62 12.96 1.19 19.57
CA LYS A 62 12.20 0.52 18.50
C LYS A 62 10.74 0.50 18.98
N ALA A 63 9.83 1.19 18.29
CA ALA A 63 8.43 0.84 18.43
C ALA A 63 8.37 -0.66 18.13
N SER A 64 7.74 -1.43 19.01
CA SER A 64 7.72 -2.89 18.84
C SER A 64 7.14 -3.21 17.47
N GLU A 65 7.64 -4.25 16.81
CA GLU A 65 7.06 -4.72 15.54
C GLU A 65 5.54 -4.96 15.68
N ALA A 66 5.08 -5.26 16.90
CA ALA A 66 3.67 -5.30 17.30
C ALA A 66 2.93 -3.97 17.15
N GLN A 67 3.50 -2.81 17.52
CA GLN A 67 2.84 -1.51 17.33
C GLN A 67 2.64 -1.18 15.83
N THR A 68 3.66 -1.44 15.01
CA THR A 68 3.53 -1.28 13.55
C THR A 68 2.58 -2.30 12.93
N GLY A 69 2.52 -3.52 13.46
CA GLY A 69 1.58 -4.56 13.01
C GLY A 69 0.12 -4.22 13.38
N GLU A 70 -0.11 -3.73 14.60
CA GLU A 70 -1.44 -3.29 15.05
C GLU A 70 -1.97 -2.10 14.23
N GLU A 71 -1.11 -1.13 13.91
CA GLU A 71 -1.48 -0.01 13.04
C GLU A 71 -1.80 -0.47 11.61
N GLN A 72 -1.02 -1.41 11.06
CA GLN A 72 -1.29 -2.02 9.75
C GLN A 72 -2.62 -2.78 9.75
N LEU A 73 -2.87 -3.60 10.79
CA LEU A 73 -4.12 -4.35 10.94
C LEU A 73 -5.33 -3.41 11.06
N LYS A 74 -5.22 -2.30 11.80
CA LYS A 74 -6.29 -1.30 11.89
C LYS A 74 -6.57 -0.63 10.54
N ALA A 75 -5.51 -0.30 9.78
CA ALA A 75 -5.67 0.28 8.45
C ALA A 75 -6.35 -0.70 7.49
N GLU A 76 -6.01 -1.99 7.56
CA GLU A 76 -6.63 -3.04 6.75
C GLU A 76 -8.10 -3.29 7.14
N ILE A 77 -8.40 -3.32 8.44
CA ILE A 77 -9.79 -3.42 8.94
C ILE A 77 -10.63 -2.27 8.41
N GLU A 78 -10.11 -1.05 8.43
CA GLU A 78 -10.84 0.13 7.95
C GLU A 78 -11.06 0.08 6.44
N ALA A 79 -10.03 -0.29 5.66
CA ALA A 79 -10.16 -0.47 4.21
C ALA A 79 -11.19 -1.56 3.85
N LEU A 80 -11.21 -2.67 4.59
CA LEU A 80 -12.18 -3.74 4.41
C LEU A 80 -13.60 -3.30 4.77
N ARG A 81 -13.78 -2.49 5.82
CA ARG A 81 -15.08 -1.92 6.20
C ARG A 81 -15.64 -1.00 5.13
N VAL A 82 -14.82 -0.08 4.61
CA VAL A 82 -15.21 0.82 3.52
C VAL A 82 -15.63 0.01 2.29
N ARG A 83 -14.87 -1.03 1.93
CA ARG A 83 -15.22 -1.92 0.81
C ARG A 83 -16.53 -2.66 1.04
N ASN A 84 -16.75 -3.19 2.24
CA ASN A 84 -18.00 -3.88 2.56
C ASN A 84 -19.20 -2.95 2.49
N GLN A 85 -19.10 -1.74 3.04
CA GLN A 85 -20.16 -0.73 2.92
C GLN A 85 -20.49 -0.42 1.45
N TRP A 86 -19.46 -0.31 0.60
CA TRP A 86 -19.65 -0.07 -0.82
C TRP A 86 -20.36 -1.23 -1.52
N LEU A 87 -19.98 -2.47 -1.20
CA LEU A 87 -20.64 -3.66 -1.73
C LEU A 87 -22.09 -3.80 -1.25
N GLU A 88 -22.38 -3.44 0.01
CA GLU A 88 -23.74 -3.45 0.54
C GLU A 88 -24.65 -2.44 -0.18
N MET A 89 -24.14 -1.24 -0.45
CA MET A 89 -24.86 -0.24 -1.25
C MET A 89 -25.12 -0.75 -2.67
N GLU A 90 -24.14 -1.38 -3.32
CA GLU A 90 -24.31 -1.95 -4.67
C GLU A 90 -25.33 -3.10 -4.69
N VAL A 91 -25.36 -3.94 -3.66
CA VAL A 91 -26.40 -4.97 -3.53
C VAL A 91 -27.78 -4.34 -3.35
N GLU A 92 -27.89 -3.25 -2.58
CA GLU A 92 -29.15 -2.55 -2.39
C GLU A 92 -29.66 -1.89 -3.68
N THR A 93 -28.77 -1.26 -4.45
CA THR A 93 -29.14 -0.64 -5.75
C THR A 93 -29.63 -1.69 -6.73
N LEU A 94 -28.93 -2.82 -6.84
CA LEU A 94 -29.33 -3.94 -7.72
C LEU A 94 -30.70 -4.51 -7.34
N LYS A 95 -30.98 -4.69 -6.04
CA LYS A 95 -32.31 -5.15 -5.57
C LYS A 95 -33.43 -4.18 -5.94
N LYS A 96 -33.18 -2.86 -5.85
CA LYS A 96 -34.16 -1.84 -6.25
C LYS A 96 -34.41 -1.86 -7.75
N GLN A 97 -33.36 -2.06 -8.57
CA GLN A 97 -33.51 -2.22 -10.02
C GLN A 97 -34.37 -3.44 -10.38
N GLU A 98 -34.07 -4.60 -9.79
CA GLU A 98 -34.83 -5.83 -10.03
C GLU A 98 -36.31 -5.66 -9.66
N GLN A 99 -36.60 -4.98 -8.54
CA GLN A 99 -37.97 -4.70 -8.13
C GLN A 99 -38.72 -3.83 -9.16
N MET A 100 -38.08 -2.80 -9.70
CA MET A 100 -38.70 -1.94 -10.72
C MET A 100 -38.97 -2.71 -12.02
N GLU A 101 -38.03 -3.55 -12.45
CA GLU A 101 -38.19 -4.40 -13.63
C GLU A 101 -39.38 -5.37 -13.48
N ARG A 102 -39.50 -6.02 -12.31
CA ARG A 102 -40.63 -6.90 -11.99
C ARG A 102 -41.97 -6.17 -12.04
N GLU A 103 -42.05 -4.96 -11.49
CA GLU A 103 -43.26 -4.14 -11.55
C GLU A 103 -43.60 -3.70 -12.97
N LEU A 104 -42.61 -3.34 -13.79
CA LEU A 104 -42.81 -3.00 -15.19
C LEU A 104 -43.41 -4.17 -15.97
N ILE A 105 -42.84 -5.37 -15.83
CA ILE A 105 -43.34 -6.60 -16.46
C ILE A 105 -44.80 -6.89 -16.03
N LYS A 106 -45.11 -6.70 -14.75
CA LYS A 106 -46.46 -6.87 -14.22
C LYS A 106 -47.44 -5.88 -14.84
N GLN A 107 -47.05 -4.60 -14.96
CA GLN A 107 -47.87 -3.57 -15.59
C GLN A 107 -48.11 -3.86 -17.08
N GLU A 108 -47.08 -4.30 -17.81
CA GLU A 108 -47.20 -4.67 -19.23
C GLU A 108 -48.14 -5.86 -19.43
N SER A 109 -48.03 -6.90 -18.60
CA SER A 109 -48.92 -8.05 -18.66
C SER A 109 -50.38 -7.67 -18.35
N ALA A 110 -50.62 -6.78 -17.40
CA ALA A 110 -51.94 -6.24 -17.08
C ALA A 110 -52.53 -5.42 -18.25
N LYS A 111 -51.74 -4.56 -18.88
CA LYS A 111 -52.14 -3.78 -20.08
C LYS A 111 -52.51 -4.70 -21.26
N LYS A 112 -51.71 -5.75 -21.51
CA LYS A 112 -52.00 -6.77 -22.55
C LYS A 112 -53.31 -7.53 -22.28
N ARG A 113 -53.59 -7.90 -21.02
CA ARG A 113 -54.85 -8.58 -20.65
C ARG A 113 -56.06 -7.66 -20.83
N ARG A 114 -55.94 -6.37 -20.46
CA ARG A 114 -57.02 -5.38 -20.59
C ARG A 114 -57.39 -5.10 -22.05
N THR A 115 -56.40 -4.98 -22.92
CA THR A 115 -56.61 -4.75 -24.37
C THR A 115 -57.21 -5.95 -25.10
N LYS A 116 -56.90 -7.19 -24.68
CA LYS A 116 -57.56 -8.40 -25.21
C LYS A 116 -59.04 -8.48 -24.85
N ARG A 117 -59.41 -8.12 -23.61
CA ARG A 117 -60.81 -8.19 -23.12
C ARG A 117 -61.73 -7.14 -23.76
N SER A 118 -61.18 -6.05 -24.29
CA SER A 118 -61.92 -5.01 -25.00
C SER A 118 -62.22 -5.34 -26.47
N LYS A 119 -61.69 -6.45 -27.00
CA LYS A 119 -61.84 -6.90 -28.40
C LYS A 119 -62.76 -8.12 -28.54
N HIS A 120 -63.52 -8.46 -27.49
CA HIS A 120 -64.61 -9.44 -27.51
C HIS A 120 -65.89 -8.76 -27.05
#